data_AF-A0A5E7YCE8-F1
#
_entry.id   AF-A0A5E7YCE8-F1
#
_cell.length_a   1.000
_cell.length_b   1.000
_cell.length_c   1.000
_cell.angle_alpha   90.00
_cell.angle_beta   90.00
_cell.angle_gamma   90.00
#
_symmetry.space_group_name_H-M   'P 1'
#
loop_
_entity.id
_entity.type
_entity.pdbx_description
1 polymer ?
#
loop_
_entity_poly.entity_id
_entity_poly.type
_entity_poly.pdbx_seq_one_letter_code
_entity_poly.pdbx_strand_id
1 'polypeptide(L)'
;MAKNIVILLDGTSNQISGDRTNVLRLYGSLERSRSQLVFYQPGVGTFGLNGWWQQLKSKTRIVLGLATGAGIADNVMQAYEFLVRNHEYGDRIYVFGFSRGSYTARLLAGFIRIFGLVREEQLQLVRYAWRAYARLGQPGSKDFSAEIGHFQKVLDGKGIRIEFMGLWDTVASVFDAKAGFPWLTITQKAYTNQNDRVKIVRHAVAIDERRTYFQPSLWEPGQDYEEWSQKTRSYEKRPQDFEEVWFAGCHGDVGGGYPDKKSGLAKIPLEWLYREAVAAGVEGDEAVFELLTHGKDHAPVITGEARDEAEKDKKRYGAPDPLADSNNSMNFAWGFVEFLPRKVPRTSFYRQLQIGKIYFPVFDYRRVPEGAKLHEAVIQRLEKRKDYRPPNLPKTYEVVKTRAKPAS
;
A
#
# COMPACT_ATOMS: atom_id res chain seq x y z
N MET A 1 6.80 -14.01 25.98
CA MET A 1 6.11 -14.73 24.88
C MET A 1 6.20 -13.86 23.65
N ALA A 2 6.46 -14.45 22.47
CA ALA A 2 6.49 -13.69 21.23
C ALA A 2 5.12 -13.05 20.97
N LYS A 3 5.11 -11.81 20.48
CA LYS A 3 3.91 -11.08 20.11
C LYS A 3 3.91 -10.71 18.63
N ASN A 4 2.72 -10.41 18.11
CA ASN A 4 2.51 -9.82 16.82
C ASN A 4 2.63 -8.29 16.93
N ILE A 5 3.30 -7.67 15.97
CA ILE A 5 3.36 -6.21 15.82
C ILE A 5 2.83 -5.86 14.44
N VAL A 6 1.66 -5.23 14.41
CA VAL A 6 0.95 -4.86 13.19
C VAL A 6 1.12 -3.37 12.91
N ILE A 7 1.67 -3.03 11.75
CA ILE A 7 1.90 -1.66 11.28
C ILE A 7 0.93 -1.37 10.12
N LEU A 8 0.05 -0.38 10.28
CA LEU A 8 -0.96 0.00 9.29
C LEU A 8 -0.69 1.42 8.79
N LEU A 9 -0.34 1.55 7.52
CA LEU A 9 0.06 2.81 6.90
C LEU A 9 -0.99 3.23 5.87
N ASP A 10 -1.76 4.28 6.17
CA ASP A 10 -2.84 4.70 5.29
C ASP A 10 -2.36 5.55 4.11
N GLY A 11 -3.14 5.52 3.03
CA GLY A 11 -3.04 6.40 1.88
C GLY A 11 -3.57 7.80 2.18
N THR A 12 -3.39 8.70 1.23
CA THR A 12 -3.46 10.13 1.49
C THR A 12 -4.83 10.75 1.45
N SER A 13 -4.98 11.82 2.25
CA SER A 13 -6.22 12.61 2.43
C SER A 13 -7.32 11.91 3.23
N ASN A 14 -7.00 10.82 3.91
CA ASN A 14 -7.95 10.11 4.75
C ASN A 14 -7.78 10.61 6.19
N GLN A 15 -8.66 11.52 6.60
CA GLN A 15 -8.83 11.86 8.01
C GLN A 15 -9.64 10.75 8.68
N ILE A 16 -9.38 10.50 9.96
CA ILE A 16 -10.13 9.52 10.77
C ILE A 16 -11.64 9.85 10.78
N SER A 17 -11.99 11.13 10.59
CA SER A 17 -13.36 11.64 10.49
C SER A 17 -14.04 11.49 9.12
N GLY A 18 -13.35 10.94 8.11
CA GLY A 18 -13.84 10.81 6.73
C GLY A 18 -14.32 9.42 6.33
N ASP A 19 -14.46 9.21 5.02
CA ASP A 19 -14.78 7.91 4.43
C ASP A 19 -13.66 6.90 4.67
N ARG A 20 -14.02 5.70 5.16
CA ARG A 20 -13.03 4.73 5.64
C ARG A 20 -12.27 4.04 4.49
N THR A 21 -10.96 3.96 4.63
CA THR A 21 -10.12 3.06 3.82
C THR A 21 -10.20 1.63 4.32
N ASN A 22 -9.70 0.71 3.51
CA ASN A 22 -9.51 -0.67 3.92
C ASN A 22 -8.43 -0.80 5.01
N VAL A 23 -7.45 0.12 5.07
CA VAL A 23 -6.49 0.18 6.18
C VAL A 23 -7.20 0.51 7.50
N LEU A 24 -8.10 1.50 7.50
CA LEU A 24 -8.86 1.87 8.69
C LEU A 24 -9.92 0.82 9.07
N ARG A 25 -10.58 0.19 8.08
CA ARG A 25 -11.47 -0.96 8.34
C ARG A 25 -10.72 -2.14 8.93
N LEU A 26 -9.53 -2.46 8.40
CA LEU A 26 -8.66 -3.49 8.95
C LEU A 26 -8.25 -3.11 10.38
N TYR A 27 -7.78 -1.89 10.63
CA TYR A 27 -7.45 -1.42 11.98
C TYR A 27 -8.59 -1.64 12.98
N GLY A 28 -9.84 -1.33 12.60
CA GLY A 28 -11.01 -1.58 13.43
C GLY A 28 -11.29 -3.06 13.69
N SER A 29 -10.90 -3.93 12.77
CA SER A 29 -11.16 -5.39 12.80
C SER A 29 -10.04 -6.22 13.45
N LEU A 30 -9.02 -5.59 14.02
CA LEU A 30 -7.91 -6.29 14.68
C LEU A 30 -8.07 -6.29 16.20
N GLU A 31 -7.74 -7.43 16.81
CA GLU A 31 -7.65 -7.53 18.27
C GLU A 31 -6.44 -6.75 18.80
N ARG A 32 -6.58 -6.17 20.00
CA ARG A 32 -5.50 -5.48 20.71
C ARG A 32 -5.31 -6.15 22.06
N SER A 33 -4.14 -6.75 22.23
CA SER A 33 -3.86 -7.59 23.39
C SER A 33 -2.38 -7.48 23.77
N ARG A 34 -1.96 -8.24 24.79
CA ARG A 34 -0.53 -8.38 25.10
C ARG A 34 0.22 -9.21 24.04
N SER A 35 -0.48 -10.04 23.27
CA SER A 35 0.07 -10.84 22.17
C SER A 35 -0.02 -10.12 20.81
N GLN A 36 -0.75 -9.01 20.69
CA GLN A 36 -0.82 -8.24 19.44
C GLN A 36 -0.88 -6.72 19.67
N LEU A 37 0.18 -6.04 19.23
CA LEU A 37 0.25 -4.58 19.18
C LEU A 37 -0.15 -4.09 17.79
N VAL A 38 -0.99 -3.04 17.74
CA VAL A 38 -1.50 -2.47 16.49
C VAL A 38 -1.18 -0.98 16.41
N PHE A 39 -0.33 -0.60 15.47
CA PHE A 39 0.02 0.77 15.15
C PHE A 39 -0.69 1.22 13.88
N TYR A 40 -1.40 2.34 13.95
CA TYR A 40 -2.02 2.97 12.78
C TYR A 40 -1.46 4.36 12.57
N GLN A 41 -1.08 4.64 11.33
CA GLN A 41 -0.65 5.95 10.91
C GLN A 41 -1.57 6.48 9.81
N PRO A 42 -2.24 7.63 10.04
CA PRO A 42 -3.04 8.26 9.01
C PRO A 42 -2.14 8.74 7.85
N GLY A 43 -2.67 8.71 6.64
CA GLY A 43 -1.92 9.16 5.48
C GLY A 43 -1.72 10.66 5.50
N VAL A 44 -0.52 11.11 5.11
CA VAL A 44 -0.21 12.54 5.03
C VAL A 44 -1.14 13.23 4.03
N GLY A 45 -1.87 14.25 4.49
CA GLY A 45 -2.67 15.10 3.63
C GLY A 45 -1.80 15.67 2.51
N THR A 46 -2.15 15.38 1.28
CA THR A 46 -1.59 16.09 0.12
C THR A 46 -2.78 16.66 -0.59
N PHE A 47 -2.79 17.97 -0.74
CA PHE A 47 -3.86 18.72 -1.39
C PHE A 47 -4.33 17.99 -2.65
N GLY A 48 -5.60 17.59 -2.67
CA GLY A 48 -6.27 17.33 -3.93
C GLY A 48 -6.15 18.59 -4.81
N LEU A 49 -6.06 18.41 -6.12
CA LEU A 49 -5.84 19.47 -7.12
C LEU A 49 -6.79 20.70 -6.98
N ASN A 50 -7.89 20.60 -6.22
CA ASN A 50 -8.75 21.75 -5.89
C ASN A 50 -8.05 22.81 -5.02
N GLY A 51 -7.11 22.43 -4.15
CA GLY A 51 -6.30 23.37 -3.37
C GLY A 51 -5.20 24.05 -4.18
N TRP A 52 -4.74 23.40 -5.27
CA TRP A 52 -3.70 23.91 -6.15
C TRP A 52 -4.12 25.20 -6.88
N TRP A 53 -5.38 25.31 -7.30
CA TRP A 53 -5.90 26.50 -7.98
C TRP A 53 -6.10 27.70 -7.05
N GLN A 54 -6.40 27.49 -5.76
CA GLN A 54 -6.52 28.59 -4.80
C GLN A 54 -5.16 29.23 -4.46
N GLN A 55 -4.08 28.44 -4.45
CA GLN A 55 -2.71 28.94 -4.20
C GLN A 55 -2.07 29.64 -5.42
N LEU A 56 -2.61 29.45 -6.63
CA LEU A 56 -2.09 30.14 -7.83
C LEU A 56 -2.29 31.67 -7.80
N LYS A 57 -3.16 32.18 -6.91
CA LYS A 57 -3.44 33.63 -6.76
C LYS A 57 -2.45 34.39 -5.88
N SER A 58 -1.58 33.75 -5.09
CA SER A 58 -0.58 34.47 -4.29
C SER A 58 0.73 34.63 -5.08
N LYS A 59 1.01 35.86 -5.52
CA LYS A 59 2.25 36.24 -6.20
C LYS A 59 3.49 35.92 -5.34
N THR A 60 4.57 35.56 -6.03
CA THR A 60 5.98 35.58 -5.56
C THR A 60 6.40 34.63 -4.45
N ARG A 61 6.21 33.32 -4.67
CA ARG A 61 7.23 32.27 -4.44
C ARG A 61 6.58 30.97 -4.91
N ILE A 62 6.95 30.48 -6.10
CA ILE A 62 6.57 29.14 -6.54
C ILE A 62 7.40 28.15 -5.70
N VAL A 63 7.01 28.00 -4.44
CA VAL A 63 7.27 26.76 -3.71
C VAL A 63 6.16 25.85 -4.17
N LEU A 64 6.50 24.98 -5.12
CA LEU A 64 5.69 23.88 -5.60
C LEU A 64 5.26 23.06 -4.36
N GLY A 65 4.10 23.39 -3.78
CA GLY A 65 3.50 22.76 -2.59
C GLY A 65 3.02 21.33 -2.82
N LEU A 66 3.66 20.60 -3.74
CA LEU A 66 3.64 19.15 -3.75
C LEU A 66 4.46 18.72 -2.53
N ALA A 67 3.85 18.07 -1.54
CA ALA A 67 4.59 17.49 -0.42
C ALA A 67 5.55 16.41 -0.94
N THR A 68 6.74 16.83 -1.36
CA THR A 68 7.77 16.04 -2.04
C THR A 68 8.56 15.25 -1.00
N GLY A 69 8.14 14.03 -0.72
CA GLY A 69 8.93 13.02 0.02
C GLY A 69 9.12 13.23 1.53
N ALA A 70 9.02 14.46 2.06
CA ALA A 70 9.20 14.75 3.48
C ALA A 70 8.18 14.01 4.37
N GLY A 71 6.89 14.07 4.01
CA GLY A 71 5.84 13.36 4.78
C GLY A 71 5.95 11.83 4.72
N ILE A 72 6.44 11.26 3.61
CA ILE A 72 6.70 9.81 3.51
C ILE A 72 7.87 9.43 4.43
N ALA A 73 8.93 10.24 4.45
CA ALA A 73 10.06 10.02 5.34
C ALA A 73 9.61 10.00 6.80
N ASP A 74 8.86 11.01 7.25
CA ASP A 74 8.38 11.06 8.62
C ASP A 74 7.46 9.89 8.96
N ASN A 75 6.65 9.43 8.00
CA ASN A 75 5.82 8.24 8.16
C ASN A 75 6.65 6.96 8.39
N VAL A 76 7.64 6.72 7.54
CA VAL A 76 8.58 5.59 7.71
C VAL A 76 9.32 5.70 9.05
N MET A 77 9.80 6.89 9.41
CA MET A 77 10.56 7.08 10.66
C MET A 77 9.70 6.79 11.90
N GLN A 78 8.45 7.24 11.94
CA GLN A 78 7.54 6.96 13.06
C GLN A 78 7.23 5.46 13.19
N ALA A 79 6.94 4.79 12.07
CA ALA A 79 6.68 3.34 12.08
C ALA A 79 7.94 2.55 12.48
N TYR A 80 9.11 2.98 12.00
CA TYR A 80 10.39 2.39 12.36
C TYR A 80 10.73 2.60 13.84
N GLU A 81 10.51 3.80 14.38
CA GLU A 81 10.66 4.10 15.81
C GLU A 81 9.74 3.24 16.67
N PHE A 82 8.48 3.06 16.24
CA PHE A 82 7.55 2.17 16.93
C PHE A 82 8.09 0.73 16.95
N LEU A 83 8.65 0.23 15.85
CA LEU A 83 9.28 -1.10 15.83
C LEU A 83 10.49 -1.18 16.77
N VAL A 84 11.40 -0.20 16.75
CA VAL A 84 12.58 -0.17 17.62
C VAL A 84 12.19 -0.23 19.10
N ARG A 85 11.15 0.51 19.50
CA ARG A 85 10.71 0.59 20.90
C ARG A 85 9.94 -0.65 21.37
N ASN A 86 9.31 -1.40 20.48
CA ASN A 86 8.37 -2.46 20.86
C ASN A 86 8.80 -3.88 20.46
N HIS A 87 9.72 -4.02 19.51
CA HIS A 87 10.11 -5.33 18.99
C HIS A 87 11.11 -6.05 19.90
N GLU A 88 10.76 -7.25 20.30
CA GLU A 88 11.62 -8.20 21.00
C GLU A 88 11.95 -9.41 20.13
N TYR A 89 12.99 -10.15 20.51
CA TYR A 89 13.37 -11.35 19.76
C TYR A 89 12.23 -12.38 19.77
N GLY A 90 11.85 -12.86 18.59
CA GLY A 90 10.77 -13.82 18.39
C GLY A 90 9.44 -13.18 17.97
N ASP A 91 9.31 -11.85 18.07
CA ASP A 91 8.10 -11.16 17.62
C ASP A 91 7.92 -11.26 16.10
N ARG A 92 6.66 -11.22 15.65
CA ARG A 92 6.28 -11.28 14.24
C ARG A 92 5.77 -9.93 13.79
N ILE A 93 6.36 -9.40 12.71
CA ILE A 93 5.98 -8.09 12.16
C ILE A 93 5.08 -8.28 10.95
N TYR A 94 3.95 -7.57 10.96
CA TYR A 94 2.98 -7.51 9.89
C TYR A 94 2.87 -6.06 9.42
N VAL A 95 3.06 -5.80 8.12
CA VAL A 95 3.02 -4.43 7.59
C VAL A 95 1.94 -4.34 6.52
N PHE A 96 1.07 -3.36 6.67
CA PHE A 96 -0.03 -3.09 5.75
C PHE A 96 0.04 -1.68 5.21
N GLY A 97 -0.42 -1.49 3.98
CA GLY A 97 -0.68 -0.14 3.51
C GLY A 97 -1.57 -0.06 2.30
N PHE A 98 -2.06 1.15 2.04
CA PHE A 98 -2.83 1.50 0.85
C PHE A 98 -2.16 2.65 0.09
N SER A 99 -2.09 2.57 -1.24
CA SER A 99 -1.62 3.65 -2.11
C SER A 99 -0.17 4.06 -1.78
N ARG A 100 0.02 5.29 -1.32
CA ARG A 100 1.28 5.79 -0.76
C ARG A 100 1.65 5.15 0.56
N GLY A 101 0.67 4.74 1.36
CA GLY A 101 0.87 3.92 2.55
C GLY A 101 1.51 2.57 2.19
N SER A 102 1.08 1.93 1.10
CA SER A 102 1.72 0.71 0.57
C SER A 102 3.17 0.96 0.16
N TYR A 103 3.44 2.10 -0.48
CA TYR A 103 4.81 2.47 -0.82
C TYR A 103 5.66 2.78 0.42
N THR A 104 5.07 3.39 1.45
CA THR A 104 5.69 3.63 2.76
C THR A 104 6.01 2.31 3.46
N ALA A 105 5.11 1.32 3.42
CA ALA A 105 5.32 -0.03 3.92
C ALA A 105 6.54 -0.71 3.25
N ARG A 106 6.63 -0.58 1.93
CA ARG A 106 7.76 -1.10 1.14
C ARG A 106 9.07 -0.38 1.46
N LEU A 107 9.04 0.95 1.65
CA LEU A 107 10.21 1.73 2.07
C LEU A 107 10.66 1.36 3.48
N LEU A 108 9.73 1.16 4.42
CA LEU A 108 10.02 0.67 5.77
C LEU A 108 10.72 -0.68 5.71
N ALA A 109 10.19 -1.63 4.94
CA ALA A 109 10.80 -2.95 4.75
C ALA A 109 12.17 -2.87 4.08
N GLY A 110 12.35 -2.02 3.07
CA GLY A 110 13.64 -1.80 2.42
C GLY A 110 14.68 -1.17 3.36
N PHE A 111 14.25 -0.24 4.21
CA PHE A 111 15.09 0.39 5.22
C PHE A 111 15.52 -0.61 6.30
N ILE A 112 14.58 -1.42 6.81
CA ILE A 112 14.85 -2.53 7.74
C ILE A 112 15.81 -3.55 7.11
N ARG A 113 15.64 -3.87 5.83
CA ARG A 113 16.53 -4.80 5.14
C ARG A 113 17.98 -4.32 5.15
N ILE A 114 18.21 -3.02 4.95
CA ILE A 114 19.56 -2.45 4.88
C ILE A 114 20.16 -2.24 6.26
N PHE A 115 19.41 -1.64 7.20
CA PHE A 115 19.97 -1.20 8.49
C PHE A 115 19.56 -2.05 9.69
N GLY A 116 18.65 -3.01 9.54
CA GLY A 116 18.05 -3.73 10.66
C GLY A 116 17.22 -2.81 11.56
N LEU A 117 16.91 -3.26 12.78
CA LEU A 117 16.44 -2.40 13.87
C LEU A 117 17.61 -1.93 14.72
N VAL A 118 17.82 -0.62 14.80
CA VAL A 118 18.83 -0.01 15.67
C VAL A 118 18.46 -0.17 17.14
N ARG A 119 19.42 0.09 18.03
CA ARG A 119 19.12 0.24 19.45
C ARG A 119 18.37 1.56 19.71
N GLU A 120 17.54 1.59 20.74
CA GLU A 120 16.70 2.76 21.05
C GLU A 120 17.53 4.03 21.25
N GLU A 121 18.72 3.93 21.84
CA GLU A 121 19.63 5.05 22.08
C GLU A 121 20.27 5.60 20.80
N GLN A 122 20.04 4.97 19.64
CA GLN A 122 20.55 5.39 18.34
C GLN A 122 19.46 5.94 17.41
N LEU A 123 18.22 6.08 17.89
CA LEU A 123 17.10 6.59 17.08
C LEU A 123 17.40 7.95 16.43
N GLN A 124 18.16 8.82 17.09
CA GLN A 124 18.61 10.11 16.55
C GLN A 124 19.49 9.99 15.30
N LEU A 125 20.20 8.88 15.13
CA LEU A 125 21.07 8.62 13.98
C LEU A 125 20.29 8.10 12.76
N VAL A 126 19.09 7.54 12.99
CA VAL A 126 18.26 6.91 11.95
C VAL A 126 17.88 7.91 10.85
N ARG A 127 17.63 9.18 11.20
CA ARG A 127 17.33 10.23 10.21
C ARG A 127 18.50 10.48 9.24
N TYR A 128 19.75 10.26 9.66
CA TYR A 128 20.91 10.37 8.78
C TYR A 128 21.03 9.14 7.88
N ALA A 129 20.83 7.94 8.42
CA ALA A 129 20.78 6.71 7.64
C ALA A 129 19.65 6.74 6.59
N TRP A 130 18.50 7.34 6.93
CA TRP A 130 17.40 7.58 5.98
C TRP A 130 17.84 8.46 4.81
N ARG A 131 18.60 9.53 5.05
CA ARG A 131 19.11 10.39 3.97
C ARG A 131 20.02 9.62 3.02
N ALA A 132 20.87 8.74 3.55
CA ALA A 132 21.70 7.85 2.74
C ALA A 132 20.83 6.86 1.94
N TYR A 133 19.85 6.20 2.57
CA TYR A 133 18.92 5.29 1.91
C TYR A 133 18.09 5.97 0.81
N ALA A 134 17.56 7.16 1.08
CA ALA A 134 16.75 7.91 0.13
C ALA A 134 17.53 8.30 -1.13
N ARG A 135 18.86 8.31 -1.09
CA ARG A 135 19.74 8.56 -2.25
C ARG A 135 20.14 7.27 -2.99
N LEU A 136 19.99 6.11 -2.34
CA LEU A 136 20.32 4.82 -2.91
C LEU A 136 19.45 4.53 -4.16
N GLY A 137 20.11 4.11 -5.25
CA GLY A 137 19.45 3.83 -6.53
C GLY A 137 19.32 5.04 -7.48
N GLN A 138 19.84 6.22 -7.14
CA GLN A 138 19.99 7.32 -8.10
C GLN A 138 21.19 7.09 -9.04
N PRO A 139 21.12 7.50 -10.33
CA PRO A 139 22.27 7.44 -11.25
C PRO A 139 23.47 8.22 -10.68
N GLY A 140 24.67 7.60 -10.69
CA GLY A 140 25.90 8.20 -10.16
C GLY A 140 26.26 7.80 -8.72
N SER A 141 25.56 6.82 -8.13
CA SER A 141 25.63 6.50 -6.70
C SER A 141 26.81 5.62 -6.22
N LYS A 142 27.94 5.56 -6.95
CA LYS A 142 29.08 4.69 -6.59
C LYS A 142 29.64 4.97 -5.19
N ASP A 143 29.67 6.23 -4.74
CA ASP A 143 30.18 6.62 -3.42
C ASP A 143 29.23 6.26 -2.27
N PHE A 144 27.95 6.03 -2.56
CA PHE A 144 26.92 5.82 -1.54
C PHE A 144 26.90 4.40 -0.98
N SER A 145 27.45 3.41 -1.69
CA SER A 145 27.59 2.06 -1.14
C SER A 145 28.53 2.05 0.07
N ALA A 146 29.60 2.87 0.02
CA ALA A 146 30.50 3.08 1.14
C ALA A 146 29.76 3.76 2.29
N GLU A 147 29.01 4.84 2.05
CA GLU A 147 28.22 5.54 3.09
C GLU A 147 27.24 4.60 3.80
N ILE A 148 26.48 3.79 3.04
CA ILE A 148 25.59 2.76 3.60
C ILE A 148 26.38 1.77 4.47
N GLY A 149 27.52 1.29 4.00
CA GLY A 149 28.38 0.37 4.76
C GLY A 149 28.89 0.97 6.08
N HIS A 150 29.18 2.27 6.12
CA HIS A 150 29.55 2.95 7.36
C HIS A 150 28.37 3.02 8.33
N PHE A 151 27.18 3.41 7.85
CA PHE A 151 25.99 3.42 8.69
C PHE A 151 25.64 2.02 9.21
N GLN A 152 25.76 0.97 8.39
CA GLN A 152 25.55 -0.41 8.85
C GLN A 152 26.49 -0.79 9.99
N LYS A 153 27.78 -0.44 9.90
CA LYS A 153 28.76 -0.70 10.97
C LYS A 153 28.50 0.11 12.25
N VAL A 154 28.11 1.37 12.11
CA VAL A 154 27.87 2.26 13.26
C VAL A 154 26.56 1.92 13.98
N LEU A 155 25.51 1.66 13.20
CA LEU A 155 24.20 1.35 13.75
C LEU A 155 24.12 -0.09 14.27
N ASP A 156 24.81 -1.03 13.62
CA ASP A 156 24.85 -2.44 14.00
C ASP A 156 23.45 -2.99 14.31
N GLY A 157 22.50 -2.69 13.42
CA GLY A 157 21.10 -2.97 13.67
C GLY A 157 20.78 -4.46 13.56
N LYS A 158 19.83 -4.91 14.39
CA LYS A 158 19.39 -6.30 14.45
C LYS A 158 18.69 -6.68 13.15
N GLY A 159 19.16 -7.74 12.50
CA GLY A 159 18.61 -8.25 11.24
C GLY A 159 17.26 -8.96 11.40
N ILE A 160 16.18 -8.21 11.54
CA ILE A 160 14.81 -8.74 11.66
C ILE A 160 14.20 -9.12 10.31
N ARG A 161 13.10 -9.89 10.36
CA ARG A 161 12.28 -10.27 9.21
C ARG A 161 10.84 -9.79 9.40
N ILE A 162 10.14 -9.64 8.30
CA ILE A 162 8.72 -9.28 8.24
C ILE A 162 7.95 -10.54 7.84
N GLU A 163 7.01 -10.96 8.68
CA GLU A 163 6.22 -12.17 8.46
C GLU A 163 5.25 -11.97 7.30
N PHE A 164 4.58 -10.81 7.23
CA PHE A 164 3.56 -10.54 6.24
C PHE A 164 3.58 -9.09 5.77
N MET A 165 3.41 -8.88 4.47
CA MET A 165 3.19 -7.57 3.87
C MET A 165 1.90 -7.57 3.03
N GLY A 166 0.90 -6.81 3.50
CA GLY A 166 -0.39 -6.67 2.82
C GLY A 166 -0.56 -5.30 2.19
N LEU A 167 -0.80 -5.25 0.88
CA LEU A 167 -0.77 -4.00 0.13
C LEU A 167 -2.05 -3.83 -0.69
N TRP A 168 -2.65 -2.65 -0.62
CA TRP A 168 -3.68 -2.22 -1.57
C TRP A 168 -3.09 -1.19 -2.53
N ASP A 169 -3.16 -1.51 -3.81
CA ASP A 169 -2.90 -0.68 -4.97
C ASP A 169 -1.73 0.30 -4.82
N THR A 170 -0.51 -0.23 -4.71
CA THR A 170 0.69 0.57 -4.44
C THR A 170 0.94 1.60 -5.54
N VAL A 171 1.04 2.87 -5.18
CA VAL A 171 1.44 3.95 -6.11
C VAL A 171 2.69 4.62 -5.57
N ALA A 172 3.77 4.59 -6.34
CA ALA A 172 4.99 5.30 -5.99
C ALA A 172 4.80 6.81 -6.27
N SER A 173 5.01 7.65 -5.27
CA SER A 173 4.77 9.10 -5.36
C SER A 173 6.02 9.95 -5.20
N VAL A 174 7.21 9.36 -5.34
CA VAL A 174 8.45 10.13 -5.37
C VAL A 174 8.63 10.66 -6.79
N PHE A 175 8.07 11.85 -7.00
CA PHE A 175 8.39 12.65 -8.17
C PHE A 175 9.81 13.18 -8.02
N ASP A 176 10.66 12.86 -8.98
CA ASP A 176 12.00 13.42 -9.03
C ASP A 176 11.89 14.93 -9.33
N ALA A 177 12.10 15.77 -8.30
CA ALA A 177 12.08 17.23 -8.45
C ALA A 177 13.20 17.76 -9.36
N LYS A 178 14.25 16.96 -9.62
CA LYS A 178 15.28 17.30 -10.62
C LYS A 178 14.80 17.08 -12.04
N ALA A 179 13.79 16.23 -12.23
CA ALA A 179 13.11 16.08 -13.50
C ALA A 179 12.09 17.23 -13.60
N GLY A 180 12.57 18.40 -14.03
CA GLY A 180 11.76 19.62 -14.13
C GLY A 180 10.43 19.40 -14.84
N PHE A 181 9.41 20.19 -14.49
CA PHE A 181 8.10 20.13 -15.15
C PHE A 181 8.25 20.26 -16.68
N PRO A 182 7.56 19.44 -17.51
CA PRO A 182 6.48 18.49 -17.18
C PRO A 182 6.96 17.06 -16.83
N TRP A 183 8.27 16.84 -16.69
CA TRP A 183 8.89 15.51 -16.61
C TRP A 183 8.85 14.87 -15.22
N LEU A 184 7.72 14.96 -14.52
CA LEU A 184 7.52 14.29 -13.23
C LEU A 184 7.67 12.77 -13.41
N THR A 185 8.83 12.23 -13.01
CA THR A 185 9.14 10.81 -13.15
C THR A 185 9.01 10.14 -11.79
N ILE A 186 8.26 9.04 -11.74
CA ILE A 186 8.17 8.19 -10.56
C ILE A 186 9.44 7.34 -10.50
N THR A 187 10.20 7.47 -9.40
CA THR A 187 11.38 6.62 -9.17
C THR A 187 11.06 5.52 -8.17
N GLN A 188 11.41 4.27 -8.50
CA GLN A 188 11.42 3.19 -7.52
C GLN A 188 12.73 3.23 -6.74
N LYS A 189 12.64 2.94 -5.44
CA LYS A 189 13.80 2.93 -4.53
C LYS A 189 14.29 1.50 -4.35
N ALA A 190 15.54 1.36 -3.92
CA ALA A 190 16.13 0.07 -3.64
C ALA A 190 15.26 -0.72 -2.65
N TYR A 191 15.05 -2.00 -2.96
CA TYR A 191 14.30 -2.97 -2.17
C TYR A 191 12.82 -2.65 -1.90
N THR A 192 12.19 -1.84 -2.77
CA THR A 192 10.75 -1.51 -2.66
C THR A 192 9.82 -2.40 -3.49
N ASN A 193 10.37 -3.15 -4.43
CA ASN A 193 9.67 -4.20 -5.18
C ASN A 193 10.37 -5.56 -5.10
N GLN A 194 11.55 -5.61 -4.47
CA GLN A 194 12.31 -6.82 -4.17
C GLN A 194 12.82 -6.81 -2.73
N ASN A 195 12.47 -7.80 -1.90
CA ASN A 195 12.91 -7.83 -0.51
C ASN A 195 12.93 -9.24 0.07
N ASP A 196 14.14 -9.74 0.33
CA ASP A 196 14.40 -11.07 0.90
C ASP A 196 14.15 -11.20 2.41
N ARG A 197 13.72 -10.11 3.08
CA ARG A 197 13.34 -10.11 4.49
C ARG A 197 11.84 -10.17 4.71
N VAL A 198 11.05 -10.21 3.64
CA VAL A 198 9.59 -10.34 3.72
C VAL A 198 9.22 -11.76 3.34
N LYS A 199 8.53 -12.48 4.22
CA LYS A 199 8.21 -13.89 4.02
C LYS A 199 6.98 -14.07 3.13
N ILE A 200 5.89 -13.38 3.48
CA ILE A 200 4.61 -13.44 2.76
C ILE A 200 4.27 -12.06 2.21
N VAL A 201 3.93 -11.98 0.93
CA VAL A 201 3.51 -10.74 0.26
C VAL A 201 2.16 -10.97 -0.41
N ARG A 202 1.20 -10.08 -0.12
CA ARG A 202 -0.13 -10.03 -0.73
C ARG A 202 -0.39 -8.63 -1.27
N HIS A 203 -0.60 -8.50 -2.57
CA HIS A 203 -0.83 -7.20 -3.22
C HIS A 203 -2.12 -7.20 -4.03
N ALA A 204 -3.12 -6.44 -3.59
CA ALA A 204 -4.34 -6.20 -4.34
C ALA A 204 -4.16 -5.02 -5.30
N VAL A 205 -4.48 -5.17 -6.59
CA VAL A 205 -4.23 -4.15 -7.63
C VAL A 205 -5.52 -3.81 -8.39
N ALA A 206 -5.75 -2.53 -8.67
CA ALA A 206 -6.93 -2.06 -9.40
C ALA A 206 -6.77 -2.23 -10.92
N ILE A 207 -7.78 -2.83 -11.58
CA ILE A 207 -7.84 -3.00 -13.05
C ILE A 207 -8.24 -1.69 -13.74
N ASP A 208 -9.22 -0.97 -13.18
CA ASP A 208 -9.95 0.09 -13.90
C ASP A 208 -9.50 1.52 -13.52
N GLU A 209 -8.37 1.67 -12.84
CA GLU A 209 -7.79 2.99 -12.57
C GLU A 209 -7.14 3.57 -13.82
N ARG A 210 -7.60 4.76 -14.22
CA ARG A 210 -7.22 5.43 -15.48
C ARG A 210 -6.41 6.70 -15.28
N ARG A 211 -6.23 7.19 -14.04
CA ARG A 211 -5.31 8.29 -13.77
C ARG A 211 -3.91 7.77 -13.97
N THR A 212 -3.24 8.27 -14.98
CA THR A 212 -1.99 7.68 -15.42
C THR A 212 -0.85 8.07 -14.48
N TYR A 213 -1.03 9.03 -13.57
CA TYR A 213 -0.13 9.27 -12.43
C TYR A 213 -0.33 8.27 -11.26
N PHE A 214 -1.40 7.48 -11.27
CA PHE A 214 -1.68 6.39 -10.35
C PHE A 214 -1.33 5.04 -10.98
N GLN A 215 -0.18 4.97 -11.66
CA GLN A 215 0.29 3.70 -12.21
C GLN A 215 0.79 2.80 -11.07
N PRO A 216 0.43 1.50 -11.09
CA PRO A 216 0.71 0.62 -9.97
C PRO A 216 2.19 0.26 -9.96
N SER A 217 2.76 0.28 -8.76
CA SER A 217 4.10 -0.23 -8.48
C SER A 217 3.98 -1.72 -8.14
N LEU A 218 4.10 -2.59 -9.14
CA LEU A 218 4.00 -4.03 -8.96
C LEU A 218 5.15 -4.59 -8.10
N TRP A 219 4.98 -5.80 -7.60
CA TRP A 219 6.04 -6.56 -6.93
C TRP A 219 6.70 -7.52 -7.93
N GLU A 220 8.00 -7.78 -7.80
CA GLU A 220 8.68 -8.69 -8.72
C GLU A 220 8.41 -10.16 -8.32
N PRO A 221 7.95 -11.03 -9.22
CA PRO A 221 7.68 -12.43 -8.88
C PRO A 221 8.97 -13.25 -8.73
N GLY A 222 8.86 -14.43 -8.10
CA GLY A 222 9.94 -15.43 -8.06
C GLY A 222 11.12 -15.08 -7.17
N GLN A 223 10.90 -14.30 -6.11
CA GLN A 223 11.93 -13.93 -5.15
C GLN A 223 12.16 -15.01 -4.09
N ASP A 224 13.33 -14.96 -3.45
CA ASP A 224 13.64 -15.75 -2.26
C ASP A 224 13.38 -14.95 -0.97
N TYR A 225 13.08 -15.66 0.10
CA TYR A 225 13.05 -15.21 1.49
C TYR A 225 14.19 -15.86 2.28
N GLU A 226 14.93 -15.07 3.06
CA GLU A 226 16.00 -15.53 3.94
C GLU A 226 15.48 -15.91 5.33
N GLU A 227 15.35 -17.21 5.58
CA GLU A 227 14.89 -17.77 6.85
C GLU A 227 16.05 -18.30 7.68
N TRP A 228 16.03 -18.09 9.00
CA TRP A 228 17.03 -18.66 9.91
C TRP A 228 16.75 -20.14 10.15
N SER A 229 17.72 -21.00 9.84
CA SER A 229 17.65 -22.43 10.11
C SER A 229 18.38 -22.76 11.41
N GLN A 230 17.63 -23.24 12.41
CA GLN A 230 18.23 -23.70 13.66
C GLN A 230 19.17 -24.90 13.48
N LYS A 231 18.89 -25.74 12.46
CA LYS A 231 19.65 -26.96 12.17
C LYS A 231 21.04 -26.63 11.63
N THR A 232 21.13 -25.73 10.66
CA THR A 232 22.39 -25.36 9.99
C THR A 232 23.06 -24.14 10.64
N ARG A 233 22.36 -23.45 11.55
CA ARG A 233 22.79 -22.20 12.20
C ARG A 233 23.19 -21.14 11.18
N SER A 234 22.45 -21.08 10.07
CA SER A 234 22.66 -20.13 8.99
C SER A 234 21.33 -19.70 8.36
N TYR A 235 21.38 -18.65 7.54
CA TYR A 235 20.23 -18.22 6.76
C TYR A 235 20.13 -19.04 5.48
N GLU A 236 18.97 -19.66 5.26
CA GLU A 236 18.66 -20.44 4.07
C GLU A 236 17.67 -19.66 3.19
N LYS A 237 17.83 -19.79 1.88
CA LYS A 237 16.89 -19.23 0.91
C LYS A 237 15.72 -20.17 0.71
N ARG A 238 14.51 -19.64 0.85
CA ARG A 238 13.24 -20.33 0.57
C ARG A 238 12.46 -19.49 -0.45
N PRO A 239 11.63 -20.09 -1.32
CA PRO A 239 10.75 -19.29 -2.17
C PRO A 239 9.87 -18.36 -1.33
N GLN A 240 9.82 -17.08 -1.68
CA GLN A 240 8.91 -16.11 -1.06
C GLN A 240 7.47 -16.48 -1.40
N ASP A 241 6.59 -16.49 -0.40
CA ASP A 241 5.16 -16.68 -0.62
C ASP A 241 4.56 -15.36 -1.12
N PHE A 242 4.54 -15.20 -2.44
CA PHE A 242 4.07 -13.98 -3.10
C PHE A 242 2.79 -14.22 -3.90
N GLU A 243 1.82 -13.32 -3.71
CA GLU A 243 0.62 -13.28 -4.53
C GLU A 243 0.16 -11.84 -4.80
N GLU A 244 0.01 -11.51 -6.08
CA GLU A 244 -0.54 -10.24 -6.57
C GLU A 244 -1.83 -10.52 -7.34
N VAL A 245 -2.95 -9.99 -6.84
CA VAL A 245 -4.30 -10.27 -7.35
C VAL A 245 -4.95 -8.99 -7.84
N TRP A 246 -5.53 -9.04 -9.02
CA TRP A 246 -6.19 -7.92 -9.66
C TRP A 246 -7.70 -7.94 -9.38
N PHE A 247 -8.23 -6.77 -9.04
CA PHE A 247 -9.61 -6.53 -8.64
C PHE A 247 -10.27 -5.48 -9.54
N ALA A 248 -11.56 -5.63 -9.76
CA ALA A 248 -12.37 -4.67 -10.51
C ALA A 248 -12.55 -3.36 -9.73
N GLY A 249 -12.61 -2.25 -10.47
CA GLY A 249 -12.78 -0.90 -9.94
C GLY A 249 -11.51 -0.04 -10.04
N CYS A 250 -11.64 1.23 -9.66
CA CYS A 250 -10.54 2.19 -9.60
C CYS A 250 -9.69 2.03 -8.32
N HIS A 251 -8.69 2.89 -8.13
CA HIS A 251 -7.80 2.88 -6.96
C HIS A 251 -8.54 2.84 -5.61
N GLY A 252 -9.60 3.63 -5.46
CA GLY A 252 -10.41 3.67 -4.24
C GLY A 252 -11.42 2.51 -4.14
N ASP A 253 -11.73 1.83 -5.24
CA ASP A 253 -12.50 0.58 -5.23
C ASP A 253 -11.65 -0.63 -4.81
N VAL A 254 -10.32 -0.46 -4.68
CA VAL A 254 -9.42 -1.50 -4.14
C VAL A 254 -8.95 -1.17 -2.72
N GLY A 255 -8.64 0.10 -2.45
CA GLY A 255 -8.17 0.51 -1.12
C GLY A 255 -9.19 1.19 -0.22
N GLY A 256 -10.39 1.47 -0.70
CA GLY A 256 -11.42 2.23 0.01
C GLY A 256 -11.23 3.76 -0.07
N GLY A 257 -11.88 4.48 0.85
CA GLY A 257 -11.90 5.95 0.87
C GLY A 257 -13.11 6.58 0.17
N TYR A 258 -14.12 5.78 -0.17
CA TYR A 258 -15.45 6.25 -0.60
C TYR A 258 -16.49 5.98 0.49
N PRO A 259 -17.66 6.66 0.45
CA PRO A 259 -18.76 6.38 1.37
C PRO A 259 -19.14 4.91 1.36
N ASP A 260 -19.61 4.41 2.50
CA ASP A 260 -19.82 2.97 2.66
C ASP A 260 -20.83 2.38 1.65
N LYS A 261 -21.87 3.16 1.31
CA LYS A 261 -22.85 2.83 0.25
C LYS A 261 -22.23 2.60 -1.14
N LYS A 262 -21.02 3.13 -1.38
CA LYS A 262 -20.26 2.99 -2.62
C LYS A 262 -19.01 2.12 -2.46
N SER A 263 -18.86 1.43 -1.33
CA SER A 263 -17.66 0.64 -1.01
C SER A 263 -17.81 -0.85 -1.31
N GLY A 264 -18.87 -1.29 -2.01
CA GLY A 264 -19.12 -2.71 -2.30
C GLY A 264 -17.95 -3.41 -2.98
N LEU A 265 -17.30 -2.76 -3.95
CA LEU A 265 -16.09 -3.28 -4.59
C LEU A 265 -14.89 -3.28 -3.65
N ALA A 266 -14.68 -2.21 -2.88
CA ALA A 266 -13.56 -2.06 -1.94
C ALA A 266 -13.55 -3.11 -0.82
N LYS A 267 -14.70 -3.64 -0.46
CA LYS A 267 -14.80 -4.65 0.61
C LYS A 267 -14.34 -6.05 0.17
N ILE A 268 -14.29 -6.33 -1.14
CA ILE A 268 -13.80 -7.60 -1.69
C ILE A 268 -12.27 -7.78 -1.47
N PRO A 269 -11.39 -6.86 -1.89
CA PRO A 269 -9.96 -6.96 -1.60
C PRO A 269 -9.62 -6.74 -0.12
N LEU A 270 -10.49 -6.10 0.66
CA LEU A 270 -10.38 -6.09 2.12
C LEU A 270 -10.56 -7.51 2.68
N GLU A 271 -11.62 -8.19 2.27
CA GLU A 271 -11.92 -9.56 2.72
C GLU A 271 -10.81 -10.53 2.33
N TRP A 272 -10.38 -10.51 1.06
CA TRP A 272 -9.26 -11.33 0.61
C TRP A 272 -8.01 -11.12 1.48
N LEU A 273 -7.60 -9.87 1.69
CA LEU A 273 -6.37 -9.58 2.43
C LEU A 273 -6.49 -9.89 3.93
N TYR A 274 -7.65 -9.64 4.54
CA TYR A 274 -7.92 -9.99 5.93
C TYR A 274 -7.80 -11.51 6.15
N ARG A 275 -8.39 -12.31 5.26
CA ARG A 275 -8.33 -13.78 5.37
C ARG A 275 -6.91 -14.31 5.16
N GLU A 276 -6.13 -13.74 4.25
CA GLU A 276 -4.70 -14.08 4.09
C GLU A 276 -3.88 -13.71 5.35
N ALA A 277 -4.15 -12.54 5.94
CA ALA A 277 -3.45 -12.07 7.13
C ALA A 277 -3.76 -12.93 8.37
N VAL A 278 -5.02 -13.29 8.58
CA VAL A 278 -5.44 -14.20 9.66
C VAL A 278 -4.81 -15.58 9.47
N ALA A 279 -4.77 -16.10 8.24
CA ALA A 279 -4.08 -17.36 7.94
C ALA A 279 -2.57 -17.30 8.21
N ALA A 280 -1.96 -16.11 8.12
CA ALA A 280 -0.56 -15.85 8.49
C ALA A 280 -0.36 -15.55 10.00
N GLY A 281 -1.41 -15.61 10.81
CA GLY A 281 -1.35 -15.52 12.27
C GLY A 281 -1.65 -14.14 12.86
N VAL A 282 -2.22 -13.20 12.09
CA VAL A 282 -2.80 -11.96 12.65
C VAL A 282 -4.06 -12.30 13.45
N GLU A 283 -4.21 -11.72 14.64
CA GLU A 283 -5.38 -11.88 15.52
C GLU A 283 -6.47 -10.87 15.08
N GLY A 284 -7.56 -11.36 14.49
CA GLY A 284 -8.67 -10.54 14.00
C GLY A 284 -9.93 -10.69 14.86
N ASP A 285 -10.64 -9.58 15.10
CA ASP A 285 -11.97 -9.59 15.71
C ASP A 285 -13.00 -9.87 14.61
N GLU A 286 -13.38 -11.14 14.51
CA GLU A 286 -14.27 -11.62 13.46
C GLU A 286 -15.67 -11.00 13.54
N ALA A 287 -16.16 -10.67 14.74
CA ALA A 287 -17.48 -10.06 14.90
C ALA A 287 -17.46 -8.60 14.39
N VAL A 288 -16.42 -7.85 14.74
CA VAL A 288 -16.22 -6.50 14.21
C VAL A 288 -15.95 -6.53 12.71
N PHE A 289 -15.18 -7.50 12.21
CA PHE A 289 -14.95 -7.67 10.78
C PHE A 289 -16.25 -7.90 10.00
N GLU A 290 -17.11 -8.82 10.45
CA GLU A 290 -18.41 -9.08 9.82
C GLU A 290 -19.34 -7.86 9.88
N LEU A 291 -19.30 -7.08 10.96
CA LEU A 291 -20.05 -5.82 11.06
C LEU A 291 -19.56 -4.78 10.04
N LEU A 292 -18.25 -4.49 10.03
CA LEU A 292 -17.68 -3.44 9.18
C LEU A 292 -17.70 -3.80 7.69
N THR A 293 -17.52 -5.08 7.37
CA THR A 293 -17.40 -5.58 6.00
C THR A 293 -18.72 -6.09 5.44
N HIS A 294 -19.53 -6.83 6.20
CA HIS A 294 -20.78 -7.42 5.70
C HIS A 294 -22.04 -6.73 6.21
N GLY A 295 -21.94 -5.80 7.18
CA GLY A 295 -23.11 -5.16 7.78
C GLY A 295 -24.02 -6.11 8.54
N LYS A 296 -23.49 -7.27 8.96
CA LYS A 296 -24.23 -8.24 9.76
C LYS A 296 -24.15 -7.84 11.22
N ASP A 297 -25.28 -7.42 11.78
CA ASP A 297 -25.42 -7.15 13.21
C ASP A 297 -25.44 -8.47 13.99
N HIS A 298 -24.28 -8.92 14.46
CA HIS A 298 -24.20 -9.87 15.57
C HIS A 298 -24.28 -9.07 16.89
N ALA A 299 -25.46 -8.56 17.27
CA ALA A 299 -25.61 -7.66 18.43
C ALA A 299 -25.45 -8.38 19.81
N PRO A 300 -25.18 -7.66 20.93
CA PRO A 300 -24.24 -6.55 21.12
C PRO A 300 -23.45 -6.65 22.46
N VAL A 301 -22.11 -6.57 22.47
CA VAL A 301 -21.35 -6.13 23.67
C VAL A 301 -20.06 -5.43 23.23
N ILE A 302 -20.14 -4.14 22.92
CA ILE A 302 -18.99 -3.26 23.10
C ILE A 302 -19.13 -2.65 24.50
N THR A 303 -18.71 -3.40 25.51
CA THR A 303 -18.27 -2.80 26.78
C THR A 303 -16.87 -2.24 26.53
N GLY A 304 -16.79 -0.92 26.34
CA GLY A 304 -15.54 -0.21 26.13
C GLY A 304 -15.44 0.48 24.77
N GLU A 305 -16.17 1.58 24.64
CA GLU A 305 -15.89 2.74 23.78
C GLU A 305 -15.05 2.52 22.50
N ALA A 306 -15.76 2.28 21.40
CA ALA A 306 -15.36 2.81 20.08
C ALA A 306 -16.61 3.45 19.44
N ARG A 307 -17.05 4.58 20.02
CA ARG A 307 -18.03 5.47 19.40
C ARG A 307 -17.27 6.38 18.44
N ASP A 308 -17.48 6.23 17.13
CA ASP A 308 -17.18 7.31 16.20
C ASP A 308 -18.23 8.41 16.49
N GLU A 309 -17.84 9.48 17.19
CA GLU A 309 -18.73 10.55 17.68
C GLU A 309 -19.33 11.44 16.57
N ALA A 310 -19.11 11.13 15.29
CA ALA A 310 -19.51 12.00 14.19
C ALA A 310 -20.99 11.86 13.78
N GLU A 311 -21.66 10.73 14.03
CA GLU A 311 -23.05 10.51 13.59
C GLU A 311 -23.88 9.85 14.68
N LYS A 312 -24.94 10.53 15.14
CA LYS A 312 -25.95 10.04 16.09
C LYS A 312 -26.89 8.97 15.49
N ASP A 313 -26.66 8.54 14.25
CA ASP A 313 -27.45 7.53 13.55
C ASP A 313 -26.69 6.20 13.42
N LYS A 314 -27.44 5.08 13.50
CA LYS A 314 -26.91 3.74 13.26
C LYS A 314 -26.35 3.66 11.83
N LYS A 315 -25.03 3.71 11.68
CA LYS A 315 -24.35 3.57 10.39
C LYS A 315 -24.56 2.15 9.86
N ARG A 316 -25.34 2.01 8.78
CA ARG A 316 -25.56 0.71 8.11
C ARG A 316 -24.40 0.45 7.14
N TYR A 317 -23.65 -0.61 7.40
CA TYR A 317 -22.57 -1.03 6.50
C TYR A 317 -23.12 -1.90 5.36
N GLY A 318 -22.69 -1.65 4.12
CA GLY A 318 -23.01 -2.47 2.95
C GLY A 318 -22.10 -3.70 2.85
N ALA A 319 -22.56 -4.79 2.24
CA ALA A 319 -21.74 -5.98 2.02
C ALA A 319 -20.77 -5.82 0.82
N PRO A 320 -19.75 -6.68 0.67
CA PRO A 320 -19.00 -6.78 -0.57
C PRO A 320 -19.94 -7.16 -1.72
N ASP A 321 -19.83 -6.48 -2.85
CA ASP A 321 -20.70 -6.71 -4.01
C ASP A 321 -19.89 -6.60 -5.32
N PRO A 322 -19.63 -7.74 -6.00
CA PRO A 322 -18.95 -7.77 -7.30
C PRO A 322 -19.67 -6.98 -8.40
N LEU A 323 -20.97 -6.73 -8.24
CA LEU A 323 -21.82 -6.04 -9.22
C LEU A 323 -22.01 -4.56 -8.90
N ALA A 324 -21.52 -4.07 -7.76
CA ALA A 324 -21.62 -2.66 -7.37
C ALA A 324 -21.01 -1.73 -8.44
N ASP A 325 -21.50 -0.50 -8.53
CA ASP A 325 -20.96 0.47 -9.49
C ASP A 325 -19.51 0.84 -9.16
N SER A 326 -18.70 0.92 -10.21
CA SER A 326 -17.31 1.37 -10.10
C SER A 326 -17.29 2.87 -9.81
N ASN A 327 -16.47 3.30 -8.85
CA ASN A 327 -16.35 4.72 -8.57
C ASN A 327 -15.50 5.41 -9.63
N ASN A 328 -15.86 6.66 -9.97
CA ASN A 328 -15.08 7.45 -10.92
C ASN A 328 -14.01 8.28 -10.19
N SER A 329 -12.75 7.86 -10.31
CA SER A 329 -11.60 8.60 -9.77
C SER A 329 -11.14 9.77 -10.66
N MET A 330 -11.59 9.81 -11.93
CA MET A 330 -11.21 10.79 -12.94
C MET A 330 -12.11 12.03 -12.87
N ASN A 331 -11.75 12.99 -12.02
CA ASN A 331 -12.41 14.29 -11.98
C ASN A 331 -11.89 15.23 -13.09
N PHE A 332 -12.57 16.36 -13.29
CA PHE A 332 -12.24 17.34 -14.33
C PHE A 332 -10.78 17.81 -14.29
N ALA A 333 -10.22 18.05 -13.09
CA ALA A 333 -8.83 18.46 -12.93
C ALA A 333 -7.84 17.37 -13.38
N TRP A 334 -8.10 16.10 -13.02
CA TRP A 334 -7.31 14.98 -13.52
C TRP A 334 -7.42 14.82 -15.04
N GLY A 335 -8.59 15.09 -15.62
CA GLY A 335 -8.79 15.08 -17.07
C GLY A 335 -7.82 15.99 -17.82
N PHE A 336 -7.51 17.18 -17.31
CA PHE A 336 -6.48 18.05 -17.92
C PHE A 336 -5.07 17.48 -17.81
N VAL A 337 -4.75 16.85 -16.68
CA VAL A 337 -3.43 16.27 -16.43
C VAL A 337 -3.12 15.13 -17.41
N GLU A 338 -4.14 14.42 -17.89
CA GLU A 338 -4.00 13.34 -18.89
C GLU A 338 -3.55 13.83 -20.29
N PHE A 339 -3.57 15.14 -20.55
CA PHE A 339 -3.03 15.73 -21.78
C PHE A 339 -1.62 16.30 -21.62
N LEU A 340 -1.03 16.22 -20.42
CA LEU A 340 0.34 16.69 -20.21
C LEU A 340 1.35 15.66 -20.73
N PRO A 341 2.35 16.08 -21.52
CA PRO A 341 3.38 15.19 -22.04
C PRO A 341 4.28 14.67 -20.92
N ARG A 342 4.62 13.38 -20.96
CA ARG A 342 5.53 12.75 -19.99
C ARG A 342 6.26 11.53 -20.55
N LYS A 343 7.15 10.94 -19.75
CA LYS A 343 7.81 9.66 -20.09
C LYS A 343 6.83 8.50 -19.93
N VAL A 344 6.86 7.55 -20.86
CA VAL A 344 6.02 6.34 -20.85
C VAL A 344 6.32 5.49 -19.60
N PRO A 345 5.35 5.24 -18.71
CA PRO A 345 5.54 4.27 -17.64
C PRO A 345 5.53 2.84 -18.20
N ARG A 346 6.31 1.93 -17.61
CA ARG A 346 6.38 0.52 -18.07
C ARG A 346 5.03 -0.20 -18.02
N THR A 347 4.15 0.26 -17.13
CA THR A 347 2.80 -0.28 -16.87
C THR A 347 1.70 0.38 -17.69
N SER A 348 2.02 1.32 -18.61
CA SER A 348 1.06 1.84 -19.59
C SER A 348 0.68 0.76 -20.60
N PHE A 349 -0.62 0.62 -20.88
CA PHE A 349 -1.14 -0.41 -21.78
C PHE A 349 -0.90 -0.05 -23.25
N TYR A 350 -1.47 1.06 -23.74
CA TYR A 350 -1.46 1.33 -25.18
C TYR A 350 -0.26 2.12 -25.67
N ARG A 351 0.41 2.93 -24.83
CA ARG A 351 1.39 3.94 -25.28
C ARG A 351 0.86 4.81 -26.43
N GLN A 352 -0.46 5.07 -26.39
CA GLN A 352 -1.34 5.37 -27.52
C GLN A 352 -0.87 6.52 -28.42
N LEU A 353 -0.27 7.56 -27.83
CA LEU A 353 0.23 8.71 -28.58
C LEU A 353 1.67 9.01 -28.15
N GLN A 354 2.62 8.49 -28.92
CA GLN A 354 4.05 8.69 -28.70
C GLN A 354 4.68 9.44 -29.88
N ILE A 355 5.27 10.60 -29.62
CA ILE A 355 6.07 11.37 -30.57
C ILE A 355 7.52 11.37 -30.05
N GLY A 356 8.37 10.52 -30.61
CA GLY A 356 9.74 10.33 -30.12
C GLY A 356 9.77 9.78 -28.69
N LYS A 357 10.29 10.56 -27.73
CA LYS A 357 10.32 10.22 -26.29
C LYS A 357 9.14 10.80 -25.49
N ILE A 358 8.23 11.52 -26.16
CA ILE A 358 7.12 12.24 -25.55
C ILE A 358 5.87 11.38 -25.67
N TYR A 359 5.23 11.09 -24.53
CA TYR A 359 3.99 10.31 -24.46
C TYR A 359 2.86 11.14 -23.86
N PHE A 360 1.73 11.12 -24.54
CA PHE A 360 0.47 11.69 -24.06
C PHE A 360 -0.40 10.56 -23.52
N PRO A 361 -0.76 10.59 -22.23
CA PRO A 361 -1.47 9.47 -21.63
C PRO A 361 -2.91 9.28 -22.11
N VAL A 362 -3.68 10.36 -22.31
CA VAL A 362 -5.05 10.29 -22.89
C VAL A 362 -5.92 9.20 -22.22
N PHE A 363 -5.97 9.20 -20.89
CA PHE A 363 -6.79 8.26 -20.10
C PHE A 363 -6.46 6.78 -20.36
N ASP A 364 -5.16 6.48 -20.57
CA ASP A 364 -4.63 5.13 -20.79
C ASP A 364 -5.01 4.17 -19.67
N TYR A 365 -5.14 2.91 -20.03
CA TYR A 365 -5.41 1.84 -19.08
C TYR A 365 -4.10 1.34 -18.46
N ARG A 366 -4.23 0.70 -17.29
CA ARG A 366 -3.15 -0.07 -16.70
C ARG A 366 -2.91 -1.34 -17.51
N ARG A 367 -1.66 -1.72 -17.67
CA ARG A 367 -1.31 -3.02 -18.23
C ARG A 367 -1.44 -4.10 -17.17
N VAL A 368 -2.42 -4.99 -17.35
CA VAL A 368 -2.51 -6.25 -16.61
C VAL A 368 -1.57 -7.26 -17.28
N PRO A 369 -0.60 -7.86 -16.58
CA PRO A 369 0.30 -8.85 -17.17
C PRO A 369 -0.42 -10.10 -17.68
N GLU A 370 0.15 -10.76 -18.69
CA GLU A 370 -0.30 -12.11 -19.08
C GLU A 370 0.00 -13.12 -17.96
N GLY A 371 -0.93 -14.04 -17.73
CA GLY A 371 -0.87 -14.97 -16.59
C GLY A 371 -1.13 -14.31 -15.23
N ALA A 372 -1.61 -13.06 -15.20
CA ALA A 372 -1.97 -12.40 -13.95
C ALA A 372 -3.09 -13.14 -13.22
N LYS A 373 -3.12 -13.02 -11.90
CA LYS A 373 -4.19 -13.56 -11.06
C LYS A 373 -5.34 -12.56 -10.96
N LEU A 374 -6.54 -12.96 -11.37
CA LEU A 374 -7.77 -12.19 -11.20
C LEU A 374 -8.57 -12.78 -10.04
N HIS A 375 -9.17 -11.92 -9.22
CA HIS A 375 -10.08 -12.40 -8.19
C HIS A 375 -11.38 -12.94 -8.82
N GLU A 376 -12.00 -13.97 -8.25
CA GLU A 376 -13.25 -14.57 -8.75
C GLU A 376 -14.40 -13.56 -8.92
N ALA A 377 -14.42 -12.51 -8.09
CA ALA A 377 -15.37 -11.41 -8.21
C ALA A 377 -15.26 -10.66 -9.55
N VAL A 378 -14.06 -10.58 -10.14
CA VAL A 378 -13.85 -10.00 -11.48
C VAL A 378 -14.56 -10.85 -12.52
N ILE A 379 -14.45 -12.18 -12.43
CA ILE A 379 -15.10 -13.13 -13.33
C ILE A 379 -16.61 -13.02 -13.21
N GLN A 380 -17.12 -13.03 -11.96
CA GLN A 380 -18.54 -12.84 -11.71
C GLN A 380 -19.06 -11.52 -12.30
N ARG A 381 -18.28 -10.44 -12.20
CA ARG A 381 -18.63 -9.15 -12.80
C ARG A 381 -18.66 -9.20 -14.32
N LEU A 382 -17.66 -9.82 -14.96
CA LEU A 382 -17.61 -10.00 -16.43
C LEU A 382 -18.81 -10.80 -16.94
N GLU A 383 -19.23 -11.84 -16.22
CA GLU A 383 -20.37 -12.67 -16.59
C GLU A 383 -21.71 -11.95 -16.42
N LYS A 384 -21.90 -11.27 -15.28
CA LYS A 384 -23.21 -10.74 -14.88
C LYS A 384 -23.46 -9.29 -15.29
N ARG A 385 -22.41 -8.47 -15.49
CA ARG A 385 -22.54 -7.09 -15.98
C ARG A 385 -22.20 -7.00 -17.47
N LYS A 386 -23.18 -6.57 -18.27
CA LYS A 386 -23.01 -6.36 -19.72
C LYS A 386 -22.13 -5.15 -20.05
N ASP A 387 -22.11 -4.16 -19.17
CA ASP A 387 -21.38 -2.89 -19.32
C ASP A 387 -19.93 -2.97 -18.85
N TYR A 388 -19.52 -4.08 -18.23
CA TYR A 388 -18.14 -4.27 -17.75
C TYR A 388 -17.32 -5.09 -18.75
N ARG A 389 -16.61 -4.42 -19.64
CA ARG A 389 -15.70 -5.02 -20.64
C ARG A 389 -14.37 -4.25 -20.70
N PRO A 390 -13.55 -4.30 -19.63
CA PRO A 390 -12.26 -3.61 -19.62
C PRO A 390 -11.35 -4.11 -20.76
N PRO A 391 -10.83 -3.21 -21.62
CA PRO A 391 -10.06 -3.59 -22.80
C PRO A 391 -8.63 -4.06 -22.46
N ASN A 392 -8.20 -3.87 -21.22
CA ASN A 392 -6.85 -4.14 -20.74
C ASN A 392 -6.69 -5.49 -20.03
N LEU A 393 -7.69 -6.37 -20.10
CA LEU A 393 -7.57 -7.73 -19.57
C LEU A 393 -6.62 -8.58 -20.43
N PRO A 394 -5.81 -9.44 -19.79
CA PRO A 394 -4.90 -10.32 -20.50
C PRO A 394 -5.66 -11.46 -21.18
N LYS A 395 -5.02 -12.11 -22.15
CA LYS A 395 -5.60 -13.29 -22.80
C LYS A 395 -5.59 -14.51 -21.88
N THR A 396 -4.53 -14.66 -21.08
CA THR A 396 -4.41 -15.72 -20.08
C THR A 396 -4.37 -15.13 -18.68
N TYR A 397 -5.08 -15.76 -17.75
CA TYR A 397 -5.11 -15.39 -16.35
C TYR A 397 -5.44 -16.59 -15.47
N GLU A 398 -5.06 -16.51 -14.20
CA GLU A 398 -5.45 -17.46 -13.16
C GLU A 398 -6.57 -16.86 -12.31
N VAL A 399 -7.50 -17.68 -11.83
CA VAL A 399 -8.59 -17.21 -10.95
C VAL A 399 -8.27 -17.55 -9.50
N VAL A 400 -8.23 -16.53 -8.66
CA VAL A 400 -7.99 -16.65 -7.21
C VAL A 400 -9.29 -16.44 -6.44
N LYS A 401 -9.48 -17.25 -5.41
CA LYS A 401 -10.62 -17.16 -4.50
C LYS A 401 -10.19 -16.62 -3.15
N THR A 402 -11.12 -15.99 -2.46
CA THR A 402 -10.90 -15.63 -1.06
C THR A 402 -10.92 -16.89 -0.20
N ARG A 403 -9.98 -17.01 0.75
CA ARG A 403 -9.97 -18.14 1.69
C ARG A 403 -11.27 -18.18 2.48
N ALA A 404 -11.77 -19.39 2.71
CA ALA A 404 -12.91 -19.59 3.60
C ALA A 404 -12.57 -19.12 5.02
N LYS A 405 -13.60 -18.69 5.75
CA LYS A 405 -13.51 -18.41 7.18
C LYS A 405 -12.97 -19.66 7.91
N PRO A 406 -11.97 -19.53 8.80
CA PRO A 406 -11.51 -20.66 9.60
C PRO A 406 -12.69 -21.24 10.41
N ALA A 407 -12.79 -22.57 10.44
CA ALA A 407 -13.78 -23.24 11.28
C ALA A 407 -13.46 -22.92 12.75
N SER A 408 -14.44 -22.32 13.44
CA SER A 408 -14.37 -21.93 14.85
C SER A 408 -14.33 -23.13 15.78
#